data_AF-A0A1B6IFI0-F1
#
_entry.id   AF-A0A1B6IFI0-F1
#
_cell.length_a   1.000
_cell.length_b   1.000
_cell.length_c   1.000
_cell.angle_alpha   90.00
_cell.angle_beta   90.00
_cell.angle_gamma   90.00
#
_symmetry.space_group_name_H-M   'P 1'
#
loop_
_entity.id
_entity.type
_entity.pdbx_description
1 polymer ?
#
loop_
_entity_poly.entity_id
_entity_poly.type
_entity_poly.pdbx_seq_one_letter_code
_entity_poly.pdbx_strand_id
1 'polypeptide(L)'
;MFSLVQRINALSIKAQIYTNVLAEAVISRGASKKAGGSTKNHGNARRKRRGIRVQDGRFVQKGTILVLQRNLIFHPGLNVGFGRNGTLFAMVPGTVRVTCEKPDLNMDHSWVVEMVHYLQWFPAL
;
A
#
# COMPACT_ATOMS: atom_id res chain seq x y z
N MET A 1 -61.52 52.68 -42.88
CA MET A 1 -60.59 51.98 -43.78
C MET A 1 -59.30 51.73 -43.04
N PHE A 2 -59.07 50.46 -42.71
CA PHE A 2 -57.84 49.91 -42.18
C PHE A 2 -56.64 50.31 -43.06
N SER A 3 -55.53 50.74 -42.46
CA SER A 3 -54.22 50.58 -43.10
C SER A 3 -53.27 49.94 -42.10
N LEU A 4 -53.15 48.63 -42.26
CA LEU A 4 -52.28 47.67 -41.58
C LEU A 4 -50.79 47.94 -41.83
N VAL A 5 -50.31 49.19 -41.78
CA VAL A 5 -48.90 49.50 -42.12
C VAL A 5 -48.02 49.72 -40.87
N GLN A 6 -48.60 49.82 -39.66
CA GLN A 6 -47.81 49.84 -38.42
C GLN A 6 -47.59 48.46 -37.77
N ARG A 7 -48.12 47.36 -38.33
CA ARG A 7 -47.91 46.00 -37.78
C ARG A 7 -46.83 45.18 -38.48
N ILE A 8 -46.35 45.59 -39.66
CA ILE A 8 -45.42 44.78 -40.46
C ILE A 8 -43.97 44.90 -39.97
N ASN A 9 -43.58 46.03 -39.36
CA ASN A 9 -42.17 46.27 -39.03
C ASN A 9 -41.72 45.65 -37.69
N ALA A 10 -42.61 45.50 -36.71
CA ALA A 10 -42.22 44.98 -35.39
C ALA A 10 -41.98 43.47 -35.37
N LEU A 11 -42.71 42.71 -36.19
CA LEU A 11 -42.54 41.24 -36.32
C LEU A 11 -41.27 40.88 -37.08
N SER A 12 -40.94 41.66 -38.12
CA SER A 12 -39.73 41.46 -38.93
C SER A 12 -38.45 41.75 -38.13
N ILE A 13 -38.44 42.84 -37.33
CA ILE A 13 -37.30 43.20 -36.49
C ILE A 13 -37.05 42.16 -35.39
N LYS A 14 -38.12 41.64 -34.75
CA LYS A 14 -37.99 40.54 -33.78
C LYS A 14 -37.42 39.29 -34.45
N ALA A 15 -37.94 38.90 -35.61
CA ALA A 15 -37.47 37.73 -36.35
C ALA A 15 -35.97 37.83 -36.72
N GLN A 16 -35.50 39.02 -37.11
CA GLN A 16 -34.08 39.27 -37.43
C GLN A 16 -33.14 39.19 -36.21
N ILE A 17 -33.62 39.59 -35.02
CA ILE A 17 -32.84 39.51 -33.78
C ILE A 17 -32.66 38.05 -33.33
N TYR A 18 -33.68 37.20 -33.52
CA TYR A 18 -33.62 35.80 -33.13
C TYR A 18 -32.71 34.94 -34.04
N THR A 19 -32.53 35.30 -35.31
CA THR A 19 -31.65 34.54 -36.22
C THR A 19 -30.17 34.77 -35.91
N ASN A 20 -29.79 35.96 -35.47
CA ASN A 20 -28.37 36.31 -35.26
C ASN A 20 -27.80 35.78 -33.94
N VAL A 21 -28.65 35.52 -32.94
CA VAL A 21 -28.25 34.94 -31.64
C VAL A 21 -27.96 33.44 -31.74
N LEU A 22 -28.47 32.75 -32.77
CA LEU A 22 -28.37 31.29 -32.89
C LEU A 22 -27.19 30.80 -33.75
N ALA A 23 -26.50 31.67 -34.47
CA ALA A 23 -25.37 31.29 -35.34
C ALA A 23 -23.98 31.53 -34.73
N GLU A 24 -23.88 32.27 -33.62
CA GLU A 24 -22.66 32.41 -32.82
C GLU A 24 -22.60 31.35 -31.71
N ALA A 25 -22.68 30.08 -32.09
CA ALA A 25 -22.31 28.99 -31.21
C ALA A 25 -21.53 27.95 -32.02
N VAL A 26 -20.31 28.33 -32.41
CA VAL A 26 -19.25 27.36 -32.70
C VAL A 26 -19.04 26.56 -31.42
N ILE A 27 -19.75 25.45 -31.29
CA ILE A 27 -19.48 24.47 -30.24
C ILE A 27 -18.24 23.71 -30.68
N SER A 28 -17.07 24.31 -30.47
CA SER A 28 -15.84 23.52 -30.36
C SER A 28 -16.00 22.64 -29.12
N ARG A 29 -16.47 21.41 -29.32
CA ARG A 29 -16.38 20.39 -28.28
C ARG A 29 -14.91 20.02 -28.20
N GLY A 30 -14.15 20.83 -27.47
CA GLY A 30 -12.77 20.55 -27.16
C GLY A 30 -12.67 19.11 -26.67
N ALA A 31 -11.67 18.38 -27.16
CA ALA A 31 -11.33 17.08 -26.63
C ALA A 31 -11.29 17.20 -25.09
N SER A 32 -12.07 16.37 -24.39
CA SER A 32 -11.93 16.25 -22.94
C SER A 32 -10.46 15.98 -22.69
N LYS A 33 -9.81 16.92 -22.00
CA LYS A 33 -8.41 16.78 -21.58
C LYS A 33 -8.29 15.38 -20.97
N LYS A 34 -7.24 14.65 -21.34
CA LYS A 34 -6.90 13.38 -20.69
C LYS A 34 -6.65 13.73 -19.22
N ALA A 35 -7.69 13.63 -18.39
CA ALA A 35 -7.61 13.85 -16.95
C ALA A 35 -6.88 12.63 -16.39
N GLY A 36 -5.56 12.62 -16.52
CA GLY A 36 -4.71 11.67 -15.83
C GLY A 36 -4.89 11.91 -14.34
N GLY A 37 -5.60 11.01 -13.66
CA GLY A 37 -5.61 11.01 -12.20
C GLY A 37 -4.18 10.90 -11.70
N SER A 38 -3.74 11.85 -10.88
CA SER A 38 -2.48 11.68 -10.15
C SER A 38 -2.60 10.43 -9.31
N THR A 39 -1.69 9.48 -9.49
CA THR A 39 -1.62 8.32 -8.63
C THR A 39 -1.24 8.81 -7.23
N LYS A 40 -2.19 8.77 -6.29
CA LYS A 40 -1.90 8.95 -4.85
C LYS A 40 -1.24 7.70 -4.30
N ASN A 41 -0.13 7.30 -4.92
CA ASN A 41 0.68 6.24 -4.39
C ASN A 41 1.47 6.86 -3.23
N HIS A 42 1.06 6.55 -2.01
CA HIS A 42 1.85 6.79 -0.80
C HIS A 42 3.07 5.85 -0.81
N GLY A 43 3.93 6.03 -1.81
CA GLY A 43 5.06 5.18 -2.10
C GLY A 43 6.24 5.52 -1.22
N ASN A 44 6.91 4.46 -0.76
CA ASN A 44 8.17 4.43 -0.02
C ASN A 44 8.06 4.64 1.50
N ALA A 45 7.51 3.62 2.16
CA ALA A 45 7.90 3.36 3.54
C ALA A 45 9.41 3.08 3.60
N ARG A 46 10.13 3.78 4.51
CA ARG A 46 11.55 3.54 4.73
C ARG A 46 11.78 2.06 5.06
N ARG A 47 12.75 1.43 4.38
CA ARG A 47 13.13 0.04 4.67
C ARG A 47 13.54 -0.07 6.13
N LYS A 48 12.92 -1.00 6.85
CA LYS A 48 13.31 -1.33 8.22
C LYS A 48 14.57 -2.18 8.14
N ARG A 49 15.61 -1.81 8.88
CA ARG A 49 16.91 -2.51 8.95
C ARG A 49 16.80 -3.82 9.75
N ARG A 50 15.94 -4.74 9.29
CA ARG A 50 15.74 -6.09 9.83
C ARG A 50 16.82 -7.03 9.29
N GLY A 51 17.09 -8.11 10.01
CA GLY A 51 18.12 -9.10 9.67
C GLY A 51 18.82 -9.66 10.90
N ILE A 52 19.85 -10.46 10.64
CA ILE A 52 20.74 -11.07 11.63
C ILE A 52 21.64 -9.98 12.22
N ARG A 53 21.77 -9.96 13.56
CA ARG A 53 22.66 -9.05 14.30
C ARG A 53 23.93 -9.75 14.74
N VAL A 54 23.84 -11.04 15.05
CA VAL A 54 24.97 -11.86 15.48
C VAL A 54 24.99 -13.13 14.64
N GLN A 55 26.14 -13.38 14.01
CA GLN A 55 26.39 -14.57 13.20
C GLN A 55 26.69 -15.80 14.07
N ASP A 56 26.61 -16.98 13.45
CA ASP A 56 27.01 -18.27 14.06
C ASP A 56 28.44 -18.21 14.63
N GLY A 57 28.67 -18.90 15.74
CA GLY A 57 30.00 -19.03 16.35
C GLY A 57 30.43 -17.85 17.22
N ARG A 58 29.64 -16.78 17.31
CA ARG A 58 29.97 -15.61 18.14
C ARG A 58 29.48 -15.75 19.57
N PHE A 59 30.31 -15.36 20.53
CA PHE A 59 29.93 -15.27 21.94
C PHE A 59 29.04 -14.04 22.19
N VAL A 60 27.94 -14.23 22.93
CA VAL A 60 26.97 -13.19 23.27
C VAL A 60 26.67 -13.20 24.76
N GLN A 61 26.32 -12.02 25.28
CA GLN A 61 25.80 -11.86 26.63
C GLN A 61 24.27 -12.06 26.65
N LYS A 62 23.72 -12.34 27.84
CA LYS A 62 22.27 -12.34 28.06
C LYS A 62 21.64 -11.01 27.62
N GLY A 63 20.50 -11.09 26.95
CA GLY A 63 19.75 -9.95 26.43
C GLY A 63 20.21 -9.46 25.06
N THR A 64 21.27 -10.03 24.50
CA THR A 64 21.74 -9.64 23.15
C THR A 64 20.69 -10.02 22.10
N ILE A 65 20.34 -9.07 21.23
CA ILE A 65 19.44 -9.33 20.09
C ILE A 65 20.20 -10.13 19.04
N LEU A 66 19.66 -11.29 18.67
CA LEU A 66 20.25 -12.20 17.69
C LEU A 66 19.73 -11.90 16.28
N VAL A 67 18.40 -11.81 16.14
CA VAL A 67 17.73 -11.61 14.84
C VAL A 67 16.53 -10.68 15.00
N LEU A 68 16.41 -9.73 14.08
CA LEU A 68 15.21 -8.91 13.91
C LEU A 68 14.51 -9.35 12.62
N GLN A 69 13.37 -10.02 12.76
CA GLN A 69 12.60 -10.49 11.60
C GLN A 69 11.16 -9.96 11.66
N ARG A 70 10.37 -10.26 10.64
CA ARG A 70 8.93 -9.94 10.62
C ARG A 70 8.13 -11.23 10.51
N ASN A 71 8.54 -12.09 9.59
CA ASN A 71 8.08 -13.46 9.48
C ASN A 71 9.09 -14.37 10.18
N LEU A 72 8.66 -15.55 10.59
CA LEU A 72 9.46 -16.51 11.34
C LEU A 72 10.38 -17.28 10.39
N ILE A 73 11.53 -16.71 10.05
CA ILE A 73 12.56 -17.37 9.23
C ILE A 73 13.47 -18.21 10.14
N PHE A 74 13.82 -17.63 11.30
CA PHE A 74 14.54 -18.31 12.36
C PHE A 74 13.59 -18.64 13.50
N HIS A 75 13.63 -19.89 13.94
CA HIS A 75 12.86 -20.37 15.08
C HIS A 75 13.66 -20.19 16.38
N PRO A 76 12.99 -19.91 17.51
CA PRO A 76 13.65 -19.91 18.81
C PRO A 76 14.06 -21.35 19.15
N GLY A 77 15.36 -21.55 19.42
CA GLY A 77 15.89 -22.79 19.95
C GLY A 77 16.11 -22.73 21.46
N LEU A 78 16.98 -23.61 21.96
CA LEU A 78 17.34 -23.65 23.38
C LEU A 78 17.98 -22.33 23.86
N ASN A 79 17.53 -21.81 25.00
CA ASN A 79 18.04 -20.57 25.61
C ASN A 79 17.88 -19.31 24.74
N VAL A 80 16.98 -19.33 23.77
CA VAL A 80 16.63 -18.18 22.93
C VAL A 80 15.21 -17.73 23.24
N GLY A 81 15.06 -16.45 23.58
CA GLY A 81 13.76 -15.83 23.83
C GLY A 81 13.14 -15.28 22.54
N PHE A 82 11.81 -15.27 22.50
CA PHE A 82 11.03 -14.75 21.39
C PHE A 82 10.18 -13.56 21.80
N GLY A 83 10.32 -12.43 21.09
CA GLY A 83 9.53 -11.22 21.30
C GLY A 83 8.29 -11.17 20.41
N ARG A 84 7.23 -10.48 20.85
CA ARG A 84 5.96 -10.30 20.10
C ARG A 84 6.11 -9.84 18.65
N ASN A 85 7.17 -9.08 18.35
CA ASN A 85 7.44 -8.52 17.03
C ASN A 85 8.36 -9.42 16.16
N GLY A 86 8.59 -10.67 16.56
CA GLY A 86 9.46 -11.62 15.86
C GLY A 86 10.93 -11.58 16.27
N THR A 87 11.31 -10.78 17.27
CA THR A 87 12.72 -10.60 17.65
C THR A 87 13.23 -11.79 18.45
N LEU A 88 14.40 -12.33 18.08
CA LEU A 88 15.13 -13.34 18.84
C LEU A 88 16.21 -12.69 19.70
N PHE A 89 16.32 -13.13 20.95
CA PHE A 89 17.34 -12.63 21.89
C PHE A 89 17.90 -13.75 22.76
N ALA A 90 19.15 -13.60 23.21
CA ALA A 90 19.80 -14.59 24.06
C ALA A 90 19.27 -14.51 25.51
N MET A 91 18.83 -15.62 26.09
CA MET A 91 18.41 -15.67 27.50
C MET A 91 19.56 -15.95 28.46
N VAL A 92 20.64 -16.56 27.96
CA VAL A 92 21.83 -16.99 28.71
C VAL A 92 23.07 -16.58 27.91
N PRO A 93 24.19 -16.20 28.56
CA PRO A 93 25.44 -15.96 27.85
C PRO A 93 25.97 -17.26 27.23
N GLY A 94 26.52 -17.19 26.02
CA GLY A 94 27.01 -18.37 25.32
C GLY A 94 27.36 -18.09 23.87
N THR A 95 27.67 -19.16 23.13
CA THR A 95 27.99 -19.07 21.70
C THR A 95 26.74 -19.34 20.87
N VAL A 96 26.48 -18.47 19.89
CA VAL A 96 25.34 -18.61 18.98
C VAL A 96 25.56 -19.81 18.05
N ARG A 97 24.56 -20.69 17.96
CA ARG A 97 24.51 -21.77 16.99
C ARG A 97 23.22 -21.73 16.18
N VAL A 98 23.33 -21.83 14.86
CA VAL A 98 22.21 -21.98 13.93
C VAL A 98 22.17 -23.43 13.47
N THR A 99 21.07 -24.11 13.80
CA THR A 99 20.78 -25.49 13.41
C THR A 99 19.56 -25.54 12.50
N CYS A 100 19.46 -26.58 11.68
CA CYS A 100 18.29 -26.88 10.87
C CYS A 100 17.53 -28.02 11.54
N GLU A 101 16.77 -27.69 12.57
CA GLU A 101 15.94 -28.65 13.31
C GLU A 101 14.45 -28.43 13.01
N LYS A 102 13.63 -29.46 13.24
CA LYS A 102 12.18 -29.31 13.18
C LYS A 102 11.75 -28.40 14.33
N PRO A 103 11.00 -27.33 14.05
CA PRO A 103 10.61 -26.40 15.10
C PRO A 103 9.41 -26.95 15.89
N ASP A 104 9.60 -27.18 17.18
CA ASP A 104 8.52 -27.56 18.11
C ASP A 104 7.78 -26.31 18.60
N LEU A 105 6.93 -25.74 17.74
CA LEU A 105 6.16 -24.54 18.05
C LEU A 105 4.88 -24.90 18.80
N ASN A 106 4.61 -24.21 19.92
CA ASN A 106 3.31 -24.29 20.57
C ASN A 106 2.24 -23.57 19.72
N MET A 107 1.38 -24.35 19.08
CA MET A 107 0.33 -23.86 18.19
C MET A 107 -0.88 -23.26 18.93
N ASP A 108 -0.96 -23.40 20.26
CA ASP A 108 -2.07 -22.85 21.04
C ASP A 108 -1.98 -21.32 21.19
N HIS A 109 -0.81 -20.74 20.92
CA HIS A 109 -0.60 -19.30 20.98
C HIS A 109 -1.02 -18.63 19.67
N SER A 110 -2.05 -17.79 19.72
CA SER A 110 -2.63 -17.11 18.55
C SER A 110 -1.61 -16.42 17.64
N TRP A 111 -0.58 -15.78 18.22
CA TRP A 111 0.45 -15.09 17.44
C TRP A 111 1.44 -16.04 16.75
N VAL A 112 1.60 -17.28 17.23
CA VAL A 112 2.39 -18.32 16.56
C VAL A 112 1.65 -18.79 15.32
N VAL A 113 0.34 -19.04 15.44
CA VAL A 113 -0.52 -19.46 14.32
C VAL A 113 -0.53 -18.41 13.21
N GLU A 114 -0.69 -17.13 13.57
CA GLU A 114 -0.61 -16.03 12.60
C GLU A 114 0.73 -16.06 11.85
N MET A 115 1.86 -16.24 12.55
CA MET A 115 3.18 -16.25 11.92
C MET A 115 3.47 -17.50 11.08
N VAL A 116 2.99 -18.68 11.49
CA VAL A 116 3.19 -19.96 10.79
C VAL A 116 2.31 -20.06 9.56
N HIS A 117 1.07 -19.59 9.62
CA HIS A 117 0.14 -19.63 8.48
C HIS A 117 0.66 -18.84 7.26
N TYR A 118 1.50 -17.82 7.48
CA TYR A 118 2.18 -17.10 6.39
C TYR A 118 3.29 -17.91 5.68
N LEU A 119 3.84 -18.96 6.31
CA LEU A 119 4.89 -19.80 5.71
C LEU A 119 4.30 -20.86 4.77
N GLN A 120 3.05 -21.26 4.97
CA GLN A 120 2.37 -22.28 4.15
C GLN A 120 1.86 -21.71 2.81
N TRP A 121 1.83 -20.38 2.66
CA TRP A 121 1.36 -19.69 1.45
C TRP A 121 2.45 -19.38 0.41
N PHE A 122 3.71 -19.75 0.66
CA PHE A 122 4.78 -19.69 -0.34
C PHE A 122 5.15 -21.11 -0.79
N PRO A 123 4.76 -21.55 -2.00
CA PRO A 123 5.31 -22.78 -2.55
C PRO A 123 6.83 -22.58 -2.72
N ALA A 124 7.61 -23.53 -2.21
CA ALA A 124 9.02 -23.62 -2.51
C ALA A 124 9.20 -23.64 -4.04
N LEU A 125 9.99 -22.69 -4.57
CA LEU A 125 10.46 -22.71 -5.95
C LEU A 125 11.48 -23.82 -6.16
#